data_AF-A0A392VJQ2-F1
#
_entry.id   AF-A0A392VJQ2-F1
#
_cell.length_a   1.000
_cell.length_b   1.000
_cell.length_c   1.000
_cell.angle_alpha   90.00
_cell.angle_beta   90.00
_cell.angle_gamma   90.00
#
_symmetry.space_group_name_H-M   'P 1'
#
loop_
_entity.id
_entity.type
_entity.pdbx_description
1 polymer ?
#
loop_
_entity_poly.entity_id
_entity_poly.type
_entity_poly.pdbx_seq_one_letter_code
_entity_poly.pdbx_strand_id
1 'polypeptide(L)' 'NPRLDLAIDGADEVDPYLNLVKGRGGALLREKMVEAASDKFVVVVDDTKLVTGLGGSGLAMPVEVVQFCWK' A
#
# COMPACT_ATOMS: atom_id res chain seq x y z
N ASN A 1 -2.83 -21.79 5.16
CA ASN A 1 -2.59 -20.34 5.22
C ASN A 1 -3.38 -19.76 6.39
N PRO A 2 -2.78 -18.91 7.23
CA PRO A 2 -3.57 -18.13 8.18
C PRO A 2 -4.58 -17.28 7.42
N ARG A 3 -5.76 -17.08 8.02
CA ARG A 3 -6.86 -16.29 7.46
C ARG A 3 -7.31 -15.30 8.50
N LEU A 4 -7.30 -14.03 8.15
CA LEU A 4 -7.72 -12.93 9.00
C LEU A 4 -9.09 -12.44 8.52
N ASP A 5 -9.97 -12.06 9.43
CA ASP A 5 -11.28 -11.54 9.03
C ASP A 5 -11.17 -10.12 8.45
N LEU A 6 -10.22 -9.33 8.97
CA LEU A 6 -10.10 -7.90 8.67
C LEU A 6 -8.65 -7.42 8.85
N ALA A 7 -8.14 -6.68 7.86
CA ALA A 7 -7.01 -5.78 7.99
C ALA A 7 -7.47 -4.32 7.85
N ILE A 8 -6.91 -3.44 8.68
CA ILE A 8 -7.10 -1.98 8.60
C ILE A 8 -5.73 -1.35 8.48
N ASP A 9 -5.53 -0.53 7.46
CA ASP A 9 -4.27 0.19 7.26
C ASP A 9 -4.48 1.53 6.52
N GLY A 10 -3.44 2.35 6.47
CA GLY A 10 -3.39 3.54 5.65
C GLY A 10 -2.89 3.28 4.23
N ALA A 11 -2.94 4.33 3.42
CA ALA A 11 -2.32 4.38 2.09
C ALA A 11 -1.60 5.71 1.88
N ASP A 12 -0.59 5.67 1.02
CA ASP A 12 0.17 6.83 0.58
C ASP A 12 -0.57 7.58 -0.54
N GLU A 13 -1.28 6.85 -1.39
CA GLU A 13 -2.18 7.35 -2.43
C GLU A 13 -3.35 6.39 -2.65
N VAL A 14 -4.50 6.92 -3.06
CA VAL A 14 -5.70 6.18 -3.43
C VAL A 14 -6.28 6.74 -4.73
N ASP A 15 -6.45 5.89 -5.75
CA ASP A 15 -7.08 6.28 -7.02
C ASP A 15 -8.60 6.04 -7.02
N PRO A 16 -9.36 6.49 -8.06
CA PRO A 16 -10.81 6.31 -8.12
C PRO A 16 -11.28 4.85 -8.22
N TYR A 17 -10.37 3.91 -8.48
CA TYR A 17 -10.64 2.48 -8.56
C TYR A 17 -10.22 1.74 -7.28
N LEU A 18 -9.86 2.48 -6.23
CA LEU A 18 -9.36 1.96 -4.95
C LEU A 18 -8.04 1.20 -5.07
N ASN A 19 -7.25 1.45 -6.11
CA ASN A 19 -5.86 1.03 -6.14
C ASN A 19 -5.02 1.95 -5.25
N LEU A 20 -3.94 1.41 -4.69
CA LEU A 20 -3.19 2.07 -3.63
C LEU A 20 -1.70 2.16 -3.97
N VAL A 21 -1.08 3.26 -3.56
CA VAL A 21 0.36 3.30 -3.24
C VAL A 21 0.49 3.14 -1.73
N LYS A 22 1.44 2.32 -1.27
CA LYS A 22 1.70 2.04 0.15
C LYS A 22 3.21 1.98 0.43
N GLY A 23 3.61 1.77 1.68
CA GLY A 23 4.98 1.43 1.99
C GLY A 23 5.99 2.58 1.99
N ARG A 24 5.60 3.86 1.89
CA ARG A 24 6.54 4.98 2.14
C ARG A 24 7.06 4.97 3.58
N GLY A 25 6.32 4.34 4.50
CA GLY A 25 6.74 4.04 5.87
C GLY A 25 7.72 2.87 6.02
N GLY A 26 8.08 2.15 4.95
CA GLY A 26 9.10 1.11 4.96
C GLY A 26 8.63 -0.29 5.41
N ALA A 27 7.33 -0.59 5.33
CA ALA A 27 6.77 -1.89 5.73
C ALA A 27 5.97 -2.60 4.61
N LEU A 28 6.15 -2.19 3.34
CA LEU A 28 5.32 -2.61 2.20
C LEU A 28 5.13 -4.13 2.10
N LEU A 29 6.21 -4.90 2.21
CA LEU A 29 6.13 -6.35 2.05
C LEU A 29 5.29 -7.00 3.16
N ARG A 30 5.46 -6.54 4.41
CA ARG A 30 4.70 -7.09 5.56
C ARG A 30 3.24 -6.66 5.52
N GLU A 31 2.97 -5.40 5.18
CA GLU A 31 1.63 -4.85 4.94
C GLU A 31 0.89 -5.74 3.94
N LYS A 32 1.46 -5.95 2.75
CA LYS A 32 0.86 -6.78 1.69
C LYS A 32 0.64 -8.23 2.11
N MET A 33 1.54 -8.84 2.88
CA MET A 33 1.36 -10.21 3.37
C MET A 33 0.15 -10.34 4.30
N VAL A 34 -0.07 -9.37 5.20
CA VAL A 34 -1.20 -9.35 6.13
C VAL A 34 -2.51 -9.05 5.40
N GLU A 35 -2.50 -8.07 4.50
CA GLU A 35 -3.66 -7.70 3.67
C GLU A 35 -4.11 -8.86 2.78
N ALA A 36 -3.17 -9.56 2.13
CA ALA A 36 -3.48 -10.70 1.27
C ALA A 36 -4.00 -11.92 2.04
N ALA A 37 -3.71 -12.00 3.35
CA ALA A 37 -4.25 -13.03 4.23
C ALA A 37 -5.62 -12.67 4.82
N SER A 38 -6.16 -11.48 4.51
CA SER A 38 -7.40 -10.96 5.08
C SER A 38 -8.60 -11.08 4.14
N ASP A 39 -9.76 -11.46 4.67
CA ASP A 39 -11.02 -11.51 3.89
C ASP A 39 -11.53 -10.12 3.52
N LYS A 40 -11.24 -9.12 4.35
CA LYS A 40 -11.55 -7.71 4.12
C LYS A 40 -10.33 -6.87 4.41
N PHE A 41 -10.08 -5.93 3.53
CA PHE A 41 -9.07 -4.89 3.71
C PHE A 41 -9.76 -3.53 3.67
N VAL A 42 -9.66 -2.77 4.76
CA VAL A 42 -10.22 -1.42 4.90
C VAL A 42 -9.08 -0.42 4.95
N VAL A 43 -9.12 0.55 4.04
CA VAL A 43 -8.13 1.63 3.95
C VAL A 43 -8.67 2.88 4.62
N VAL A 44 -7.88 3.50 5.50
CA VAL A 44 -8.21 4.76 6.17
C VAL A 44 -7.22 5.84 5.74
N VAL A 45 -7.73 6.89 5.10
CA VAL A 45 -6.93 8.02 4.61
C VAL A 45 -7.69 9.33 4.79
N ASP A 46 -6.95 10.43 4.89
CA ASP A 46 -7.49 11.77 4.68
C ASP A 46 -7.57 12.11 3.18
N ASP A 47 -8.28 13.20 2.86
CA ASP A 47 -8.55 13.60 1.47
C ASP A 47 -7.29 13.95 0.66
N THR A 48 -6.18 14.30 1.32
CA THR A 48 -4.91 14.60 0.64
C THR A 48 -4.26 13.37 -0.01
N LYS A 49 -4.73 12.16 0.31
CA LYS A 49 -4.24 10.91 -0.31
C LYS A 49 -4.95 10.58 -1.62
N LEU A 50 -6.03 11.28 -1.96
CA LEU A 50 -6.79 11.02 -3.19
C LEU A 50 -6.05 11.56 -4.41
N VAL A 51 -5.81 10.70 -5.39
CA VAL A 51 -5.13 11.04 -6.65
C VAL A 51 -5.98 10.64 -7.85
N THR A 52 -5.83 11.33 -8.99
CA THR A 52 -6.53 10.94 -10.22
C THR A 52 -5.98 9.65 -10.84
N GLY A 53 -4.72 9.31 -10.53
CA GLY A 53 -4.05 8.08 -10.92
C GLY A 53 -2.78 7.91 -10.08
N LEU A 54 -2.36 6.65 -9.89
CA LEU A 54 -1.20 6.33 -9.04
C LEU A 54 0.09 6.99 -9.54
N GLY A 55 0.89 7.48 -8.60
CA GLY A 55 2.03 8.36 -8.84
C GLY A 55 1.63 9.83 -8.97
N GLY A 56 0.33 10.16 -8.91
CA GLY A 56 -0.19 11.51 -9.10
C GLY A 56 0.22 12.51 -8.02
N SER A 57 0.67 12.04 -6.84
CA SER A 57 1.18 12.93 -5.80
C SER A 57 2.57 13.52 -6.14
N GLY A 58 3.28 12.95 -7.12
CA GLY A 58 4.66 13.29 -7.43
C GLY A 58 5.69 12.83 -6.38
N LEU A 59 5.24 12.15 -5.32
CA LEU A 59 6.10 11.55 -4.30
C LEU A 59 6.56 10.15 -4.74
N ALA A 60 7.48 9.58 -3.98
CA ALA A 60 8.11 8.29 -4.32
C ALA A 60 7.08 7.15 -4.41
N MET A 61 7.33 6.25 -5.37
CA MET A 61 6.69 4.94 -5.51
C MET A 61 7.61 3.88 -4.90
N PRO A 62 7.29 3.32 -3.71
CA PRO A 62 8.22 2.42 -3.02
C PRO A 62 8.41 1.09 -3.75
N VAL A 63 9.67 0.64 -3.83
CA VAL A 63 10.05 -0.68 -4.34
C VAL A 63 11.05 -1.29 -3.35
N GLU A 64 10.67 -2.39 -2.71
CA GLU A 64 11.59 -3.16 -1.88
C GLU A 64 12.46 -4.06 -2.76
N VAL A 65 13.78 -3.99 -2.58
CA VAL A 65 14.76 -4.73 -3.38
C VAL A 65 15.72 -5.50 -2.49
N VAL A 66 16.26 -6.59 -3.02
CA VAL A 66 17.42 -7.26 -2.41
C VAL A 66 18.67 -6.40 -2.58
N GLN A 67 19.62 -6.51 -1.66
CA GLN A 67 20.83 -5.67 -1.67
C GLN A 67 21.79 -5.99 -2.84
N PHE A 68 21.80 -7.24 -3.29
CA PHE A 68 22.71 -7.70 -4.33
C PHE A 68 22.30 -7.14 -5.69
N CYS A 69 23.23 -6.43 -6.37
CA CYS A 69 23.05 -5.91 -7.74
C CYS A 69 21.75 -5.12 -7.98
N TRP A 70 21.37 -4.23 -7.06
CA TRP A 70 20.11 -3.49 -7.16
C TRP A 70 20.08 -2.38 -8.23
N LYS A 71 21.23 -2.02 -8.81
CA LYS A 71 21.37 -0.95 -9.81
C LYS A 71 21.15 -1.47 -11.22
#